data_AF-A0A5D2J0U2-F1
#
_entry.id   AF-A0A5D2J0U2-F1
#
_cell.length_a   1.000
_cell.length_b   1.000
_cell.length_c   1.000
_cell.angle_alpha   90.00
_cell.angle_beta   90.00
_cell.angle_gamma   90.00
#
_symmetry.space_group_name_H-M   'P 1'
#
loop_
_entity.id
_entity.type
_entity.pdbx_description
1 polymer ?
#
loop_
_entity_poly.entity_id
_entity_poly.type
_entity_poly.pdbx_seq_one_letter_code
_entity_poly.pdbx_strand_id
1 'polypeptide(L)'
;MHMFFWLTGLKGFHNTSIEISTLLVKVMQVGNAVTDDYHDFIGTFEYWWTHGLISNSSYRSLRVACVLGSSTHPSLQCMNALRAAQIEQGNIDPYSIFHSTLQR
;
A
#
# COMPACT_ATOMS: atom_id res chain seq x y z
N MET A 1 -10.21 5.17 10.14
CA MET A 1 -9.07 5.99 9.69
C MET A 1 -9.62 7.34 9.26
N HIS A 2 -9.63 8.33 10.17
CA HIS A 2 -10.16 9.66 9.85
C HIS A 2 -9.14 10.42 9.01
N MET A 3 -9.51 10.71 7.77
CA MET A 3 -8.73 11.51 6.82
C MET A 3 -8.83 12.97 7.24
N PHE A 4 -7.86 13.47 8.02
CA PHE A 4 -7.72 14.90 8.29
C PHE A 4 -7.10 15.57 7.07
N PHE A 5 -7.95 16.03 6.16
CA PHE A 5 -7.58 17.06 5.18
C PHE A 5 -7.46 18.39 5.92
N TRP A 6 -6.24 18.93 5.99
CA TRP A 6 -5.99 20.26 6.50
C TRP A 6 -6.58 21.30 5.54
N LEU A 7 -7.80 21.77 5.80
CA LEU A 7 -8.41 22.93 5.17
C LEU A 7 -8.17 24.17 6.03
N THR A 8 -6.93 24.66 6.12
CA THR A 8 -6.65 26.00 6.62
C THR A 8 -6.14 26.86 5.48
N GLY A 9 -7.07 27.42 4.69
CA GLY A 9 -6.69 28.37 3.65
C GLY A 9 -7.72 28.63 2.54
N LEU A 10 -9.02 28.79 2.84
CA LEU A 10 -9.98 29.33 1.87
C LEU A 10 -10.95 30.29 2.55
N LYS A 11 -10.50 31.52 2.83
CA LYS A 11 -11.43 32.65 2.92
C LYS A 11 -11.49 33.28 1.53
N GLY A 12 -12.61 33.07 0.84
CA GLY A 12 -12.97 33.83 -0.36
C GLY A 12 -12.88 33.05 -1.67
N PHE A 13 -13.78 32.09 -1.89
CA PHE A 13 -14.13 31.67 -3.25
C PHE A 13 -15.64 31.49 -3.32
N HIS A 14 -16.34 32.60 -3.55
CA HIS A 14 -17.71 32.55 -4.04
C HIS A 14 -17.63 32.70 -5.57
N ASN A 15 -18.20 31.74 -6.29
CA ASN A 15 -18.75 31.89 -7.64
C ASN A 15 -17.96 31.49 -8.91
N THR A 16 -17.39 30.28 -9.00
CA THR A 16 -17.06 29.68 -10.31
C THR A 16 -17.07 28.14 -10.27
N SER A 17 -18.23 27.52 -10.54
CA SER A 17 -18.40 26.05 -10.50
C SER A 17 -17.82 25.31 -11.72
N ILE A 18 -17.57 26.00 -12.83
CA ILE A 18 -17.15 25.36 -14.09
C ILE A 18 -15.62 25.28 -14.23
N GLU A 19 -14.85 26.28 -13.78
CA GLU A 19 -13.38 26.25 -13.86
C GLU A 19 -12.71 25.36 -12.80
N ILE A 20 -13.33 25.20 -11.62
CA ILE A 20 -12.80 24.35 -10.53
C ILE A 20 -12.77 22.88 -10.96
N SER A 21 -13.77 22.38 -11.70
CA SER A 21 -13.80 20.99 -12.18
C SER A 21 -12.67 20.70 -13.17
N THR A 22 -12.33 21.63 -14.06
CA THR A 22 -11.25 21.43 -15.04
C THR A 22 -9.85 21.52 -14.45
N LEU A 23 -9.67 22.25 -13.34
CA LEU A 23 -8.41 22.37 -12.62
C LEU A 23 -8.17 21.20 -11.65
N LEU A 24 -9.20 20.72 -10.93
CA LEU A 24 -9.08 19.60 -9.99
C LEU A 24 -8.62 18.29 -10.69
N VAL A 25 -9.07 18.06 -11.93
CA VAL A 25 -8.75 16.86 -12.71
C VAL A 25 -7.30 16.88 -13.22
N LYS A 26 -6.67 18.05 -13.34
CA LYS A 26 -5.32 18.19 -13.93
C LYS A 26 -4.16 17.87 -13.00
N VAL A 27 -4.37 17.69 -11.69
CA VAL A 27 -3.25 17.72 -10.71
C VAL A 27 -3.35 16.68 -9.57
N MET A 28 -4.09 15.60 -9.75
CA MET A 28 -4.13 14.53 -8.74
C MET A 28 -2.91 13.61 -8.91
N GLN A 29 -1.85 13.85 -8.12
CA GLN A 29 -0.69 12.96 -8.01
C GLN A 29 -0.83 12.06 -6.79
N VAL A 30 -0.70 10.75 -7.00
CA VAL A 30 -0.78 9.74 -5.94
C VAL A 30 0.48 8.89 -6.03
N GLY A 31 1.23 8.79 -4.93
CA GLY A 31 2.45 7.99 -4.83
C GLY A 31 2.30 6.88 -3.78
N ASN A 32 2.75 5.67 -4.11
CA ASN A 32 2.75 4.50 -3.22
C ASN A 32 1.41 4.23 -2.51
N ALA A 33 0.30 4.43 -3.22
CA ALA A 33 -1.03 4.22 -2.65
C ALA A 33 -1.57 2.83 -2.96
N VAL A 34 -2.46 2.37 -2.09
CA VAL A 34 -3.35 1.24 -2.37
C VAL A 34 -4.39 1.73 -3.37
N THR A 35 -4.40 1.12 -4.54
CA THR A 35 -5.28 1.48 -5.66
C THR A 35 -6.33 0.40 -5.88
N ASP A 36 -5.93 -0.87 -5.84
CA ASP A 36 -6.80 -2.03 -6.00
C ASP A 36 -6.18 -3.24 -5.29
N ASP A 37 -6.92 -3.83 -4.35
CA ASP A 37 -6.41 -4.89 -3.47
C ASP A 37 -5.82 -6.07 -4.27
N TYR A 38 -6.45 -6.48 -5.39
CA TYR A 38 -5.98 -7.62 -6.19
C TYR A 38 -4.63 -7.34 -6.86
N HIS A 39 -4.52 -6.22 -7.59
CA HIS A 39 -3.28 -5.87 -8.29
C HIS A 39 -2.16 -5.49 -7.31
N ASP A 40 -2.51 -4.79 -6.23
CA ASP A 40 -1.55 -4.41 -5.19
C ASP A 40 -0.98 -5.65 -4.50
N PHE A 41 -1.80 -6.67 -4.21
CA PHE A 41 -1.29 -7.92 -3.64
C PHE A 41 -0.36 -8.66 -4.59
N ILE A 42 -0.74 -8.81 -5.86
CA ILE A 42 0.10 -9.51 -6.84
C ILE A 42 1.45 -8.80 -6.98
N GLY A 43 1.42 -7.47 -7.19
CA GLY A 43 2.62 -6.66 -7.35
C GLY A 43 3.50 -6.69 -6.10
N THR A 44 2.90 -6.60 -4.91
CA THR A 44 3.63 -6.64 -3.64
C THR A 44 4.34 -7.98 -3.44
N PHE A 45 3.65 -9.10 -3.66
CA PHE A 45 4.25 -10.43 -3.45
C PHE A 45 5.32 -10.75 -4.50
N GLU A 46 5.13 -10.29 -5.74
CA GLU A 46 6.15 -10.41 -6.78
C GLU A 46 7.37 -9.55 -6.49
N TYR A 47 7.19 -8.31 -6.00
CA TYR A 47 8.27 -7.45 -5.54
C TYR A 47 9.07 -8.12 -4.42
N TRP A 48 8.41 -8.64 -3.38
CA TRP A 48 9.08 -9.35 -2.29
C TRP A 48 9.87 -10.57 -2.79
N TRP A 49 9.29 -11.36 -3.70
CA TRP A 49 9.95 -12.56 -4.21
C TRP A 49 11.16 -12.23 -5.09
N THR A 50 11.03 -11.28 -6.01
CA THR A 50 12.12 -10.87 -6.92
C THR A 50 13.26 -10.15 -6.21
N HIS A 51 12.99 -9.52 -5.08
CA HIS A 51 14.00 -8.88 -4.22
C HIS A 51 14.57 -9.82 -3.15
N GLY A 52 14.24 -11.12 -3.20
CA GLY A 52 14.80 -12.14 -2.30
C GLY A 52 14.34 -12.02 -0.85
N LEU A 53 13.22 -11.32 -0.60
CA LEU A 53 12.67 -11.10 0.74
C LEU A 53 11.83 -12.28 1.24
N ILE A 54 11.33 -13.11 0.33
CA ILE A 54 10.50 -14.27 0.64
C ILE A 54 10.89 -15.50 -0.19
N SER A 55 10.62 -16.67 0.36
CA SER A 55 10.80 -17.96 -0.29
C SER A 55 9.72 -18.23 -1.36
N ASN A 56 10.03 -19.11 -2.31
CA ASN A 56 9.06 -19.52 -3.34
C ASN A 56 7.80 -20.19 -2.74
N SER A 57 7.96 -20.90 -1.62
CA SER A 57 6.83 -21.47 -0.86
C SER A 57 5.94 -20.40 -0.25
N SER A 58 6.54 -19.34 0.32
CA SER A 58 5.82 -18.22 0.90
C SER A 58 5.13 -17.38 -0.18
N TYR A 59 5.78 -17.14 -1.32
CA TYR A 59 5.17 -16.49 -2.49
C TYR A 59 3.91 -17.21 -2.98
N ARG A 60 3.96 -18.54 -3.11
CA ARG A 60 2.80 -19.35 -3.50
C ARG A 60 1.69 -19.31 -2.45
N SER A 61 2.05 -19.42 -1.17
CA SER A 61 1.08 -19.41 -0.06
C SER A 61 0.34 -18.07 0.03
N LEU A 62 1.06 -16.95 -0.07
CA LEU A 62 0.48 -15.60 -0.10
C LEU A 62 -0.49 -15.42 -1.26
N ARG A 63 -0.10 -15.88 -2.45
CA ARG A 63 -0.95 -15.78 -3.64
C ARG A 63 -2.27 -16.54 -3.53
N VAL A 64 -2.26 -17.69 -2.87
CA VAL A 64 -3.49 -18.48 -2.66
C VAL A 64 -4.34 -17.87 -1.56
N ALA A 65 -3.72 -17.41 -0.47
CA ALA A 65 -4.44 -16.98 0.72
C ALA A 65 -4.99 -15.53 0.66
N CYS A 66 -4.31 -14.63 -0.06
CA CYS A 66 -4.55 -13.18 0.04
C CYS A 66 -5.13 -12.52 -1.21
N VAL A 67 -4.89 -13.05 -2.42
CA VAL A 67 -5.16 -12.34 -3.69
C VAL A 67 -6.65 -12.02 -3.91
N LEU A 68 -7.56 -12.83 -3.36
CA LEU A 68 -9.02 -12.59 -3.43
C LEU A 68 -9.57 -11.91 -2.15
N GLY A 69 -8.71 -11.56 -1.20
CA GLY A 69 -9.08 -10.92 0.05
C GLY A 69 -9.04 -9.40 -0.03
N SER A 70 -9.35 -8.74 1.09
CA SER A 70 -9.14 -7.30 1.23
C SER A 70 -7.85 -6.99 1.98
N SER A 71 -7.15 -5.93 1.57
CA SER A 71 -6.02 -5.37 2.31
C SER A 71 -6.42 -4.83 3.67
N THR A 72 -7.63 -4.25 3.76
CA THR A 72 -8.16 -3.66 4.99
C THR A 72 -8.69 -4.70 5.98
N HIS A 73 -9.21 -5.82 5.47
CA HIS A 73 -9.80 -6.89 6.27
C HIS A 73 -9.32 -8.26 5.76
N PRO A 74 -8.04 -8.61 5.99
CA PRO A 74 -7.49 -9.88 5.53
C PRO A 74 -8.12 -11.07 6.25
N SER A 75 -8.29 -12.18 5.53
CA SER A 75 -8.72 -13.44 6.11
C SER A 75 -7.69 -13.98 7.11
N LEU A 76 -8.09 -14.86 8.04
CA LEU A 76 -7.16 -15.50 8.97
C LEU A 76 -6.04 -16.27 8.25
N GLN A 77 -6.36 -16.90 7.12
CA GLN A 77 -5.38 -17.59 6.29
C GLN A 77 -4.36 -16.62 5.69
N CYS A 78 -4.83 -15.46 5.19
CA CYS A 78 -3.96 -14.43 4.67
C CYS A 78 -3.05 -13.84 5.76
N MET A 79 -3.59 -13.55 6.95
CA MET A 79 -2.79 -13.07 8.09
C MET A 79 -1.67 -14.04 8.48
N ASN A 80 -1.95 -15.34 8.48
CA ASN A 80 -0.94 -16.34 8.79
C ASN A 80 0.16 -16.40 7.70
N ALA A 81 -0.22 -16.33 6.42
CA ALA A 81 0.74 -16.29 5.32
C ALA A 81 1.60 -15.02 5.35
N LEU A 82 1.00 -13.86 5.62
CA LEU A 82 1.71 -12.58 5.79
C LEU A 82 2.68 -12.63 6.97
N ARG A 83 2.28 -13.21 8.10
CA ARG A 83 3.15 -13.37 9.27
C ARG A 83 4.36 -14.26 8.96
N ALA A 84 4.17 -15.35 8.22
CA ALA A 84 5.27 -16.21 7.78
C ALA A 84 6.26 -15.45 6.89
N ALA A 85 5.75 -14.69 5.91
CA ALA A 85 6.57 -13.85 5.04
C ALA A 85 7.33 -12.75 5.82
N GLN A 86 6.71 -12.14 6.82
CA GLN A 86 7.35 -11.13 7.66
C GLN A 86 8.50 -11.71 8.50
N ILE A 87 8.38 -12.96 8.96
CA ILE A 87 9.46 -13.65 9.66
C ILE A 87 10.65 -13.90 8.72
N GLU A 88 10.39 -14.28 7.46
CA GLU A 88 11.44 -14.47 6.44
C GLU A 88 12.19 -13.18 6.12
N GLN A 89 11.49 -12.04 6.08
CA GLN A 89 12.06 -10.72 5.82
C GLN A 89 13.07 -10.28 6.90
N GLY A 90 12.86 -10.71 8.15
CA GLY A 90 13.74 -10.36 9.26
C GLY A 90 13.65 -8.88 9.66
N ASN A 91 14.74 -8.36 10.25
CA ASN A 91 14.81 -6.99 10.74
C ASN A 91 15.28 -6.02 9.66
N ILE A 92 14.39 -5.72 8.71
CA ILE A 92 14.59 -4.74 7.64
C ILE A 92 13.54 -3.63 7.72
N ASP A 93 13.82 -2.48 7.13
CA ASP A 93 12.81 -1.43 6.95
C ASP A 93 11.95 -1.73 5.72
N PRO A 94 10.66 -2.08 5.88
CA PRO A 94 9.80 -2.43 4.74
C PRO A 94 9.51 -1.25 3.80
N TYR A 95 9.73 0.00 4.25
CA TYR A 95 9.57 1.19 3.41
C TYR A 95 10.84 1.52 2.62
N SER A 96 12.00 0.99 3.05
CA SER A 96 13.30 1.26 2.44
C SER A 96 14.26 0.09 2.66
N ILE A 97 14.12 -0.96 1.86
CA ILE A 97 14.78 -2.26 2.06
C ILE A 97 16.31 -2.24 1.95
N PHE A 98 16.90 -1.18 1.39
CA PHE A 98 18.35 -1.02 1.25
C PHE A 98 18.94 -0.03 2.26
N HIS A 99 18.11 0.57 3.12
CA HIS A 99 18.57 1.48 4.16
C HIS A 99 18.66 0.77 5.50
N SER A 100 19.54 1.24 6.37
CA SER A 100 19.65 0.72 7.73
C SER A 100 18.36 1.01 8.50
N THR A 101 17.85 0.01 9.21
CA THR A 101 16.79 0.23 10.21
C THR A 101 17.30 1.19 11.27
N LEU A 102 16.51 2.20 11.64
CA LEU A 102 16.80 3.04 12.81
C LEU A 102 16.79 2.14 14.06
N GLN A 103 17.97 1.73 14.51
CA GLN A 103 18.15 1.12 15.82
C GLN A 103 17.99 2.24 16.86
N ARG A 104 16.80 2.34 17.46
CA ARG A 104 16.59 3.13 18.67
C ARG A 104 16.95 2.29 19.89
#